data_AF-A0A7Y2ZUR9-F1
#
_entry.id   AF-A0A7Y2ZUR9-F1
#
_cell.length_a   1.000
_cell.length_b   1.000
_cell.length_c   1.000
_cell.angle_alpha   90.00
_cell.angle_beta   90.00
_cell.angle_gamma   90.00
#
_symmetry.space_group_name_H-M   'P 1'
#
loop_
_entity.id
_entity.type
_entity.pdbx_description
1 polymer ?
#
loop_
_entity_poly.entity_id
_entity_poly.type
_entity_poly.pdbx_seq_one_letter_code
_entity_poly.pdbx_strand_id
1 'polypeptide(L)' 'MDGFSRSEYIFKDGEPHLLEVNTVPGLTKESILPQQAAAAGISLRDLFDNAIQEALK' A
#
# COMPACT_ATOMS: atom_id res chain seq x y z
N MET A 1 13.03 -3.74 -3.51
CA MET A 1 12.03 -2.69 -3.74
C MET A 1 11.68 -2.27 -2.35
N ASP A 2 12.14 -1.09 -1.96
CA ASP A 2 12.25 -0.75 -0.55
C ASP A 2 11.18 0.30 -0.26
N GLY A 3 10.46 0.14 0.85
CA GLY A 3 9.27 0.94 1.18
C GLY A 3 7.95 0.34 0.68
N PHE A 4 6.96 1.20 0.44
CA PHE A 4 5.59 0.79 0.08
C PHE A 4 5.26 1.10 -1.36
N SER A 5 4.49 0.20 -1.99
CA SER A 5 3.85 0.47 -3.27
C SER A 5 2.37 0.08 -3.22
N ARG A 6 1.55 0.73 -4.06
CA ARG A 6 0.18 0.31 -4.33
C ARG A 6 0.11 -0.22 -5.76
N SER A 7 -0.16 -1.52 -5.89
CA SER A 7 -0.40 -2.16 -7.18
C SER A 7 -1.89 -2.26 -7.43
N GLU A 8 -2.33 -1.81 -8.60
CA GLU A 8 -3.73 -1.79 -8.98
C GLU A 8 -4.04 -2.82 -10.05
N TYR A 9 -5.18 -3.50 -9.87
CA TYR A 9 -5.63 -4.53 -10.79
C TYR A 9 -7.09 -4.31 -11.14
N ILE A 10 -7.45 -4.65 -12.37
CA ILE A 10 -8.83 -4.90 -12.77
C ILE A 10 -9.02 -6.40 -13.03
N PHE A 11 -10.16 -6.94 -12.64
CA PHE A 11 -10.53 -8.31 -12.96
C PHE A 11 -11.42 -8.31 -14.20
N LYS A 12 -11.02 -9.08 -15.22
CA LYS A 12 -11.84 -9.34 -16.40
C LYS A 12 -12.01 -10.85 -16.55
N ASP A 13 -13.25 -11.32 -16.54
CA ASP A 13 -13.58 -12.74 -16.64
C ASP A 13 -12.87 -13.61 -15.56
N GLY A 14 -12.67 -13.04 -14.37
CA GLY A 14 -11.96 -13.69 -13.26
C GLY A 14 -10.44 -13.56 -13.30
N GLU A 15 -9.87 -13.05 -14.39
CA GLU A 15 -8.43 -12.87 -14.56
C GLU A 15 -7.97 -11.48 -14.12
N PRO A 16 -6.95 -11.35 -13.26
CA PRO A 16 -6.41 -10.07 -12.84
C PRO A 16 -5.48 -9.48 -13.91
N HIS A 17 -5.68 -8.20 -14.22
CA HIS A 17 -4.83 -7.41 -15.11
C HIS A 17 -4.22 -6.24 -14.34
N LEU A 18 -2.88 -6.20 -14.26
CA LEU A 18 -2.15 -5.08 -13.65
C LEU A 18 -2.39 -3.81 -14.47
N LEU A 19 -2.81 -2.75 -13.79
CA LEU A 19 -3.02 -1.43 -14.38
C LEU A 19 -1.83 -0.52 -14.14
N GLU A 20 -1.47 -0.34 -12.86
CA GLU A 20 -0.40 0.57 -12.46
C GLU A 20 0.24 0.13 -11.14
N VAL A 21 1.45 0.64 -10.91
CA VAL A 21 2.17 0.51 -9.65
C VAL A 21 2.60 1.90 -9.19
N ASN A 22 2.00 2.37 -8.10
CA ASN A 22 2.40 3.61 -7.45
C ASN A 22 3.50 3.33 -6.44
N THR A 23 4.72 3.79 -6.71
CA THR A 23 5.88 3.63 -5.80
C THR A 23 5.86 4.60 -4.62
N VAL A 24 5.06 5.67 -4.72
CA VAL A 24 4.78 6.61 -3.62
C VAL A 24 3.27 6.85 -3.58
N PRO A 25 2.50 5.96 -2.94
CA PRO A 25 1.04 6.10 -2.88
C PRO A 25 0.62 7.24 -1.95
N GLY A 26 -0.61 7.70 -2.10
CA GLY A 26 -1.20 8.68 -1.16
C GLY A 26 -1.26 8.13 0.28
N LEU A 27 -0.96 8.99 1.25
CA LEU A 27 -0.81 8.64 2.68
C LEU A 27 -1.79 9.36 3.62
N THR A 28 -2.80 10.06 3.09
CA THR A 28 -3.86 10.66 3.92
C THR A 28 -4.84 9.58 4.40
N LYS A 29 -5.67 9.87 5.41
CA LYS A 29 -6.64 8.89 5.93
C LYS A 29 -7.64 8.43 4.85
N GLU A 30 -7.93 9.30 3.90
CA GLU A 30 -8.82 9.09 2.76
C GLU A 30 -8.14 8.32 1.62
N SER A 31 -6.82 8.08 1.71
CA SER A 31 -6.06 7.35 0.70
C SER A 31 -6.22 5.84 0.85
N ILE A 32 -6.08 5.11 -0.27
CA ILE A 32 -6.30 3.66 -0.35
C ILE A 32 -5.32 2.87 0.53
N LEU A 33 -4.03 3.20 0.54
CA LEU A 33 -3.04 2.44 1.32
C LEU A 33 -3.36 2.48 2.84
N PRO A 34 -3.62 3.64 3.46
CA PRO A 34 -4.12 3.71 4.84
C PRO A 34 -5.42 2.94 5.09
N GLN A 35 -6.38 2.98 4.17
CA GLN A 35 -7.63 2.22 4.30
C GLN A 35 -7.41 0.71 4.23
N GLN A 36 -6.51 0.24 3.35
CA GLN A 36 -6.12 -1.17 3.26
C GLN A 36 -5.40 -1.64 4.52
N ALA A 37 -4.48 -0.83 5.07
CA ALA A 37 -3.82 -1.13 6.33
C ALA A 37 -4.84 -1.29 7.47
N ALA A 38 -5.79 -0.35 7.58
CA ALA A 38 -6.85 -0.44 8.57
C ALA A 38 -7.74 -1.68 8.40
N ALA A 39 -8.11 -2.03 7.16
CA ALA A 39 -8.87 -3.25 6.87
C ALA A 39 -8.10 -4.53 7.22
N ALA A 40 -6.77 -4.50 7.13
CA ALA A 40 -5.88 -5.58 7.55
C ALA A 40 -5.57 -5.57 9.07
N GLY A 41 -6.14 -4.64 9.84
CA GLY A 41 -5.86 -4.49 11.27
C GLY A 41 -4.49 -3.88 11.61
N ILE A 42 -3.83 -3.26 10.63
CA ILE A 42 -2.54 -2.58 10.79
C ILE A 42 -2.81 -1.11 11.10
N SER A 43 -2.30 -0.61 12.24
CA SER A 43 -2.43 0.81 12.56
C SER A 43 -1.51 1.65 11.68
N LEU A 44 -1.87 2.92 11.43
CA LEU A 44 -0.99 3.83 10.70
C LEU A 44 0.35 4.07 11.42
N ARG A 45 0.36 3.98 12.75
CA ARG A 45 1.59 4.06 13.54
C ARG A 45 2.51 2.90 13.17
N ASP A 46 2.00 1.68 13.17
CA ASP A 46 2.82 0.48 12.88
C ASP A 46 3.27 0.46 11.43
N LEU A 47 2.41 0.89 10.50
CA LEU A 47 2.76 1.02 9.08
C LEU A 47 3.93 1.99 8.90
N PHE A 48 3.86 3.19 9.47
CA PHE A 48 4.94 4.18 9.28
C PHE A 48 6.20 3.85 10.09
N ASP A 49 6.07 3.23 11.26
CA ASP A 49 7.23 2.73 12.01
C ASP A 49 7.99 1.67 11.19
N ASN A 50 7.28 0.73 10.57
CA ASN A 50 7.89 -0.24 9.67
C ASN A 50 8.63 0.43 8.50
N ALA A 51 8.03 1.42 7.83
CA ALA A 51 8.70 2.16 6.76
C ALA A 51 10.01 2.83 7.21
N ILE A 52 10.03 3.41 8.41
CA ILE A 52 11.24 4.04 8.97
C ILE A 52 12.30 2.98 9.23
N GLN A 53 11.94 1.84 9.85
CA GLN A 53 12.89 0.78 10.14
C GLN A 53 13.47 0.16 8.86
N GLU A 54 12.67 -0.04 7.82
CA GLU A 54 13.16 -0.55 6.53
C GLU A 54 14.10 0.45 5.84
N ALA A 55 13.87 1.76 5.97
CA ALA A 55 14.73 2.78 5.37
C ALA A 55 16.10 2.95 6.06
N LEU A 56 16.26 2.41 7.28
CA LEU A 56 17.49 2.47 8.06
C LEU A 56 18.39 1.23 7.89
N LYS A 57 17.92 0.20 7.17
CA LYS A 57 18.69 -1.01 6.84
C LYS A 57 19.54 -0.79 5.58
#